data_AF-A0A4Q1Q7Q3-F1
#
_entry.id   AF-A0A4Q1Q7Q3-F1
#
_cell.length_a   1.000
_cell.length_b   1.000
_cell.length_c   1.000
_cell.angle_alpha   90.00
_cell.angle_beta   90.00
_cell.angle_gamma   90.00
#
_symmetry.space_group_name_H-M   'P 1'
#
loop_
_entity.id
_entity.type
_entity.pdbx_description
1 polymer ?
#
loop_
_entity_poly.entity_id
_entity_poly.type
_entity_poly.pdbx_seq_one_letter_code
_entity_poly.pdbx_strand_id
1 'polypeptide(L)'
;MKNAYTGYFSSQENLQKATQYLQQKNYCSVTSVLSEAIEDARCAAEEVALTANAIQTYTTASILLIAVYIRINKPLLAQERQESANRQLQQWRTNTDSMQINELCRYCCQLLITGCQHSRCVGHYTQQLEELNHAQEQT
;
A
#
# COMPACT_ATOMS: atom_id res chain seq x y z
N MET A 1 5.99 -4.52 -23.08
CA MET A 1 6.81 -4.45 -21.85
C MET A 1 7.00 -2.99 -21.49
N LYS A 2 6.52 -2.54 -20.32
CA LYS A 2 6.98 -1.26 -19.75
C LYS A 2 8.45 -1.45 -19.35
N ASN A 3 9.33 -0.53 -19.70
CA ASN A 3 10.69 -0.56 -19.17
C ASN A 3 10.68 -0.13 -17.68
N ALA A 4 11.71 -0.51 -16.92
CA ALA A 4 11.74 -0.28 -15.47
C ALA A 4 11.66 1.20 -15.08
N TYR A 5 12.23 2.12 -15.88
CA TYR A 5 12.17 3.57 -15.63
C TYR A 5 10.76 4.13 -15.85
N THR A 6 10.09 3.73 -16.92
CA THR A 6 8.69 4.08 -17.16
C THR A 6 7.81 3.53 -16.05
N GLY A 7 8.03 2.27 -15.63
CA GLY A 7 7.36 1.70 -14.46
C GLY A 7 7.56 2.55 -13.21
N TYR A 8 8.81 2.93 -12.91
CA TYR A 8 9.12 3.75 -11.74
C TYR A 8 8.39 5.11 -11.78
N PHE A 9 8.51 5.88 -12.86
CA PHE A 9 7.84 7.18 -12.93
C PHE A 9 6.30 7.06 -12.94
N SER A 10 5.73 6.05 -13.61
CA SER A 10 4.29 5.77 -13.56
C SER A 10 3.83 5.42 -12.15
N SER A 11 4.62 4.68 -11.37
CA SER A 11 4.27 4.36 -9.99
C SER A 11 4.23 5.60 -9.09
N GLN A 12 5.12 6.58 -9.29
CA GLN A 12 5.10 7.87 -8.59
C GLN A 12 3.88 8.69 -8.97
N GLU A 13 3.59 8.79 -10.27
CA GLU A 13 2.43 9.53 -10.77
C GLU A 13 1.12 8.93 -10.23
N ASN A 14 1.01 7.60 -10.20
CA ASN A 14 -0.16 6.92 -9.68
C ASN A 14 -0.32 7.10 -8.17
N LEU A 15 0.77 7.19 -7.39
CA LEU A 15 0.70 7.58 -5.98
C LEU A 15 0.13 9.00 -5.81
N GLN A 16 0.57 9.95 -6.62
CA GLN A 16 0.06 11.33 -6.57
C GLN A 16 -1.43 11.38 -6.92
N LYS A 17 -1.86 10.66 -7.97
CA LYS A 17 -3.28 10.52 -8.34
C LYS A 17 -4.09 9.87 -7.22
N ALA A 18 -3.55 8.84 -6.57
CA ALA A 18 -4.20 8.19 -5.44
C ALA A 18 -4.49 9.18 -4.30
N THR A 19 -3.53 10.06 -3.98
CA THR A 19 -3.74 11.12 -2.97
C THR A 19 -4.88 12.06 -3.34
N GLN A 20 -4.96 12.48 -4.61
CA GLN A 20 -6.05 13.34 -5.09
C GLN A 20 -7.42 12.64 -4.97
N TYR A 21 -7.51 11.38 -5.40
CA TYR A 21 -8.76 10.62 -5.29
C TYR A 21 -9.15 10.33 -3.84
N LEU A 22 -8.19 10.13 -2.93
CA LEU A 22 -8.44 9.99 -1.50
C LEU A 22 -9.08 11.23 -0.90
N GLN A 23 -8.62 12.44 -1.28
CA GLN A 23 -9.22 13.70 -0.84
C GLN A 23 -10.69 13.84 -1.31
N GLN A 24 -11.00 13.28 -2.47
CA GLN A 24 -12.35 13.25 -3.05
C GLN A 24 -13.20 12.08 -2.53
N LYS A 25 -12.66 11.23 -1.64
CA LYS A 25 -13.27 9.97 -1.19
C LYS A 25 -13.66 9.02 -2.34
N ASN A 26 -13.01 9.13 -3.50
CA ASN A 26 -13.26 8.26 -4.65
C ASN A 26 -12.48 6.95 -4.51
N TYR A 27 -12.93 6.09 -3.61
CA TYR A 27 -12.23 4.84 -3.27
C TYR A 27 -12.11 3.86 -4.44
N CYS A 28 -13.05 3.87 -5.39
CA CYS A 28 -12.96 3.04 -6.58
C CYS A 28 -11.72 3.39 -7.41
N SER A 29 -11.58 4.67 -7.78
CA SER A 29 -10.41 5.14 -8.53
C SER A 29 -9.11 4.97 -7.74
N VAL A 30 -9.12 5.21 -6.42
CA VAL A 30 -7.96 4.95 -5.53
C VAL A 30 -7.50 3.51 -5.63
N THR A 31 -8.41 2.53 -5.51
CA THR A 31 -8.02 1.11 -5.55
C THR A 31 -7.40 0.70 -6.89
N SER A 32 -7.89 1.25 -8.00
CA SER A 32 -7.33 1.00 -9.34
C SER A 32 -5.91 1.54 -9.44
N VAL A 33 -5.72 2.84 -9.18
CA VAL A 33 -4.40 3.48 -9.38
C VAL A 33 -3.35 2.98 -8.40
N LEU A 34 -3.73 2.62 -7.17
CA LEU A 34 -2.79 2.02 -6.22
C LEU A 34 -2.38 0.61 -6.65
N SER A 35 -3.31 -0.18 -7.21
CA SER A 35 -2.97 -1.51 -7.75
C SER A 35 -1.98 -1.38 -8.91
N GLU A 36 -2.19 -0.42 -9.81
CA GLU A 36 -1.25 -0.14 -10.89
C GLU A 36 0.11 0.34 -10.36
N ALA A 37 0.13 1.23 -9.36
CA ALA A 37 1.38 1.70 -8.74
C ALA A 37 2.19 0.56 -8.11
N ILE A 38 1.52 -0.42 -7.47
CA ILE A 38 2.15 -1.60 -6.89
C ILE A 38 2.81 -2.46 -7.96
N GLU A 39 2.10 -2.75 -9.05
CA GLU A 39 2.63 -3.56 -10.15
C GLU A 39 3.79 -2.85 -10.87
N ASP A 40 3.63 -1.55 -11.16
CA ASP A 40 4.66 -0.72 -11.79
C ASP A 40 5.92 -0.62 -10.92
N ALA A 41 5.78 -0.43 -9.60
CA ALA A 41 6.90 -0.42 -8.67
C ALA A 41 7.56 -1.80 -8.55
N ARG A 42 6.78 -2.90 -8.59
CA ARG A 42 7.35 -4.26 -8.57
C ARG A 42 8.23 -4.50 -9.79
N CYS A 43 7.77 -4.12 -10.98
CA CYS A 43 8.58 -4.21 -12.20
C CYS A 43 9.82 -3.31 -12.15
N ALA A 44 9.70 -2.08 -11.62
CA ALA A 44 10.84 -1.17 -11.48
C ALA A 44 11.91 -1.70 -10.52
N ALA A 45 11.54 -2.52 -9.53
CA ALA A 45 12.47 -3.04 -8.54
C ALA A 45 13.52 -4.02 -9.12
N GLU A 46 13.26 -4.58 -10.30
CA GLU A 46 14.22 -5.44 -11.03
C GLU A 46 15.44 -4.67 -11.56
N GLU A 47 15.33 -3.34 -11.69
CA GLU A 47 16.43 -2.49 -12.12
C GLU A 47 17.25 -2.02 -10.91
N VAL A 48 18.53 -2.39 -10.86
CA VAL A 48 19.42 -2.16 -9.70
C VAL A 48 19.47 -0.68 -9.28
N ALA A 49 19.48 0.23 -10.26
CA ALA A 49 19.52 1.67 -10.00
C ALA A 49 18.23 2.21 -9.35
N LEU A 50 17.11 1.50 -9.47
CA LEU A 50 15.79 1.91 -9.01
C LEU A 50 15.28 1.08 -7.82
N THR A 51 15.88 -0.08 -7.55
CA THR A 51 15.42 -1.07 -6.57
C THR A 51 15.01 -0.46 -5.23
N ALA A 52 15.85 0.37 -4.63
CA ALA A 52 15.55 0.98 -3.32
C ALA A 52 14.28 1.86 -3.36
N ASN A 53 14.20 2.77 -4.33
CA ASN A 53 13.07 3.69 -4.46
C ASN A 53 11.79 2.94 -4.87
N ALA A 54 11.92 1.91 -5.71
CA ALA A 54 10.82 1.06 -6.12
C ALA A 54 10.24 0.27 -4.92
N ILE A 55 11.07 -0.29 -4.05
CA ILE A 55 10.65 -0.99 -2.82
C ILE A 55 9.89 -0.05 -1.87
N GLN A 56 10.37 1.18 -1.68
CA GLN A 56 9.67 2.18 -0.86
C GLN A 56 8.30 2.51 -1.44
N THR A 57 8.24 2.73 -2.76
CA THR A 57 7.00 3.04 -3.49
C THR A 57 5.99 1.90 -3.39
N TYR A 58 6.45 0.67 -3.62
CA TYR A 58 5.66 -0.55 -3.47
C TYR A 58 5.07 -0.66 -2.06
N THR A 59 5.89 -0.39 -1.03
CA THR A 59 5.47 -0.47 0.37
C THR A 59 4.40 0.57 0.68
N THR A 60 4.63 1.83 0.29
CA THR A 60 3.66 2.93 0.50
C THR A 60 2.34 2.66 -0.21
N ALA A 61 2.39 2.28 -1.49
CA ALA A 61 1.18 1.99 -2.27
C ALA A 61 0.39 0.82 -1.66
N SER A 62 1.08 -0.22 -1.19
CA SER A 62 0.47 -1.38 -0.53
C SER A 62 -0.22 -0.99 0.79
N ILE A 63 0.43 -0.21 1.65
CA ILE A 63 -0.17 0.27 2.91
C ILE A 63 -1.43 1.07 2.62
N LEU A 64 -1.38 2.01 1.67
CA LEU A 64 -2.52 2.83 1.30
C LEU A 64 -3.67 1.98 0.74
N LEU A 65 -3.39 0.99 -0.11
CA LEU A 65 -4.42 0.13 -0.69
C LEU A 65 -5.11 -0.71 0.39
N ILE A 66 -4.34 -1.25 1.33
CA ILE A 66 -4.87 -2.01 2.47
C ILE A 66 -5.76 -1.12 3.35
N ALA A 67 -5.31 0.11 3.65
CA ALA A 67 -6.09 1.08 4.41
C ALA A 67 -7.41 1.42 3.71
N VAL A 68 -7.40 1.58 2.38
CA VAL A 68 -8.60 1.82 1.58
C VAL A 68 -9.55 0.63 1.66
N TYR A 69 -9.05 -0.60 1.51
CA TYR A 69 -9.90 -1.80 1.64
C TYR A 69 -10.53 -1.92 3.02
N ILE A 70 -9.80 -1.59 4.09
CA ILE A 70 -10.37 -1.51 5.45
C ILE A 70 -11.48 -0.44 5.48
N ARG A 71 -11.23 0.75 4.94
CA ARG A 71 -12.21 1.85 4.96
C ARG A 71 -13.50 1.52 4.21
N ILE A 72 -13.43 0.76 3.12
CA ILE A 72 -14.62 0.32 2.36
C ILE A 72 -15.17 -1.03 2.83
N ASN A 73 -14.84 -1.44 4.06
CA ASN A 73 -15.31 -2.66 4.72
C ASN A 73 -15.05 -3.95 3.91
N LYS A 74 -13.84 -4.08 3.34
CA LYS A 74 -13.35 -5.28 2.64
C LYS A 74 -12.15 -5.90 3.38
N PRO A 75 -12.34 -6.42 4.61
CA PRO A 75 -11.24 -6.89 5.47
C PRO A 75 -10.49 -8.10 4.90
N LEU A 76 -11.18 -9.00 4.17
CA LEU A 76 -10.54 -10.16 3.54
C LEU A 76 -9.53 -9.73 2.48
N LEU A 77 -9.91 -8.83 1.57
CA LEU A 77 -9.00 -8.28 0.56
C LEU A 77 -7.84 -7.53 1.22
N ALA A 78 -8.10 -6.78 2.30
CA ALA A 78 -7.05 -6.10 3.05
C ALA A 78 -6.01 -7.08 3.62
N GLN A 79 -6.46 -8.22 4.16
CA GLN A 79 -5.57 -9.27 4.66
C GLN A 79 -4.76 -9.93 3.53
N GLU A 80 -5.42 -10.35 2.45
CA GLU A 80 -4.77 -10.98 1.30
C GLU A 80 -3.67 -10.09 0.72
N ARG A 81 -3.94 -8.77 0.61
CA ARG A 81 -2.95 -7.79 0.13
C ARG A 81 -1.80 -7.61 1.11
N GLN A 82 -2.05 -7.60 2.42
CA GLN A 82 -0.99 -7.55 3.42
C GLN A 82 -0.06 -8.76 3.32
N GLU A 83 -0.63 -9.97 3.22
CA GLU A 83 0.13 -11.21 3.09
C GLU A 83 0.96 -11.24 1.80
N SER A 84 0.34 -10.85 0.68
CA SER A 84 1.01 -10.74 -0.62
C SER A 84 2.18 -9.75 -0.58
N ALA A 85 1.96 -8.55 -0.04
CA ALA A 85 2.99 -7.51 0.05
C ALA A 85 4.15 -7.93 0.96
N ASN A 86 3.85 -8.54 2.11
CA ASN A 86 4.89 -9.07 3.00
C ASN A 86 5.71 -10.17 2.31
N ARG A 87 5.06 -11.08 1.57
CA ARG A 87 5.76 -12.14 0.82
C ARG A 87 6.72 -11.56 -0.21
N GLN A 88 6.30 -10.55 -0.96
CA GLN A 88 7.16 -9.88 -1.94
C GLN A 88 8.37 -9.21 -1.29
N LEU A 89 8.16 -8.49 -0.17
CA LEU A 89 9.26 -7.85 0.56
C LEU A 89 10.24 -8.87 1.15
N GLN A 90 9.76 -9.99 1.66
CA GLN A 90 10.64 -11.09 2.11
C GLN A 90 11.41 -11.70 0.94
N GLN A 91 10.77 -11.86 -0.23
CA GLN A 91 11.44 -12.37 -1.43
C GLN A 91 12.59 -11.46 -1.88
N TRP A 92 12.37 -10.15 -1.94
CA TRP A 92 13.45 -9.21 -2.26
C TRP A 92 14.57 -9.22 -1.21
N ARG A 93 14.21 -9.39 0.06
CA ARG A 93 15.18 -9.51 1.15
C ARG A 93 16.04 -10.77 1.04
N THR A 94 15.47 -11.91 0.67
CA THR A 94 16.21 -13.19 0.56
C THR A 94 17.03 -13.30 -0.71
N ASN A 95 16.66 -12.56 -1.76
CA ASN A 95 17.27 -12.67 -3.08
C ASN A 95 18.32 -11.59 -3.38
N THR A 96 18.59 -10.69 -2.42
CA THR A 96 19.57 -9.61 -2.59
C THR A 96 20.87 -9.91 -1.86
N ASP A 97 21.99 -9.66 -2.53
CA ASP A 97 23.32 -9.66 -1.91
C ASP A 97 23.68 -8.28 -1.32
N SER A 98 22.83 -7.26 -1.55
CA SER A 98 23.05 -5.91 -1.03
C SER A 98 22.56 -5.79 0.40
N MET A 99 23.48 -5.52 1.33
CA MET A 99 23.16 -5.24 2.74
C MET A 99 22.15 -4.10 2.88
N GLN A 100 22.29 -3.04 2.09
CA GLN A 100 21.38 -1.88 2.13
C GLN A 100 19.96 -2.26 1.71
N ILE A 101 19.81 -3.05 0.64
CA ILE A 101 18.48 -3.49 0.19
C ILE A 101 17.89 -4.49 1.18
N ASN A 102 18.70 -5.34 1.81
CA ASN A 102 18.24 -6.25 2.85
C ASN A 102 17.65 -5.49 4.06
N GLU A 103 18.39 -4.49 4.55
CA GLU A 103 17.95 -3.64 5.66
C GLU A 103 16.70 -2.83 5.30
N LEU A 104 16.66 -2.28 4.09
CA LEU A 104 15.48 -1.57 3.58
C LEU A 104 14.26 -2.49 3.54
N CYS A 105 14.37 -3.69 2.99
CA CYS A 105 13.25 -4.64 2.96
C CYS A 105 12.80 -5.02 4.38
N ARG A 106 13.74 -5.22 5.31
CA ARG A 106 13.42 -5.48 6.72
C ARG A 106 12.61 -4.33 7.33
N TYR A 107 13.04 -3.08 7.10
CA TYR A 107 12.32 -1.89 7.55
C TYR A 107 10.93 -1.78 6.90
N CYS A 108 10.84 -1.96 5.59
CA CYS A 108 9.58 -1.94 4.84
C CYS A 108 8.59 -3.01 5.31
N CYS A 109 9.05 -4.21 5.68
CA CYS A 109 8.20 -5.23 6.30
C CYS A 109 7.60 -4.76 7.62
N GLN A 110 8.43 -4.14 8.48
CA GLN A 110 7.95 -3.58 9.75
C GLN A 110 6.95 -2.46 9.51
N LEU A 111 7.26 -1.54 8.59
CA LEU A 111 6.37 -0.43 8.23
C LEU A 111 5.03 -0.93 7.69
N LEU A 112 5.03 -1.95 6.83
CA LEU A 112 3.82 -2.58 6.33
C LEU A 112 2.96 -3.12 7.47
N ILE A 113 3.54 -3.88 8.40
CA ILE A 113 2.81 -4.46 9.54
C ILE A 113 2.22 -3.36 10.42
N THR A 114 3.04 -2.38 10.84
CA THR A 114 2.61 -1.29 11.72
C THR A 114 1.56 -0.40 11.04
N GLY A 115 1.74 -0.07 9.76
CA GLY A 115 0.77 0.72 8.98
C GLY A 115 -0.58 0.01 8.84
N CYS A 116 -0.57 -1.31 8.60
CA CYS A 116 -1.80 -2.10 8.53
C CYS A 116 -2.51 -2.20 9.89
N GLN A 117 -1.77 -2.39 10.98
CA GLN A 117 -2.33 -2.40 12.34
C GLN A 117 -2.98 -1.05 12.68
N HIS A 118 -2.26 0.05 12.43
CA HIS A 118 -2.79 1.39 12.64
C HIS A 118 -4.09 1.63 11.85
N SER A 119 -4.11 1.24 10.57
CA SER A 119 -5.29 1.38 9.71
C SER A 119 -6.50 0.60 10.22
N ARG A 120 -6.30 -0.61 10.76
CA ARG A 120 -7.37 -1.40 11.39
C ARG A 120 -7.90 -0.73 12.65
N CYS A 121 -7.01 -0.26 13.53
CA CYS A 121 -7.41 0.44 14.74
C CYS A 121 -8.24 1.69 14.42
N VAL A 122 -7.74 2.55 13.53
CA VAL A 122 -8.47 3.77 13.10
C VAL A 122 -9.79 3.42 12.42
N GLY A 123 -9.81 2.41 11.55
CA GLY A 123 -11.03 1.93 10.91
C GLY A 123 -12.08 1.51 11.93
N HIS A 124 -11.69 0.71 12.94
CA HIS A 124 -12.58 0.27 14.01
C HIS A 124 -13.15 1.45 14.82
N TYR A 125 -12.30 2.40 15.24
CA TYR A 125 -12.77 3.59 15.96
C TYR A 125 -13.73 4.44 15.13
N THR A 126 -13.47 4.60 13.83
CA THR A 126 -14.33 5.39 12.95
C THR A 126 -15.69 4.72 12.79
N GLN A 127 -15.73 3.39 12.65
CA GLN A 127 -16.97 2.63 12.58
C GLN A 127 -17.80 2.77 13.87
N GLN A 128 -17.17 2.65 15.04
CA GLN A 128 -17.86 2.82 16.32
C GLN A 128 -18.46 4.23 16.48
N LEU A 129 -17.76 5.27 16.02
CA LEU A 129 -18.27 6.64 16.05
C LEU A 129 -19.45 6.83 15.08
N GLU A 130 -19.39 6.25 13.89
CA GLU A 130 -20.49 6.26 12.91
C GLU A 130 -21.73 5.56 13.49
N GLU A 131 -21.56 4.40 14.14
CA GLU A 131 -22.65 3.65 14.80
C GLU A 131 -23.28 4.42 15.97
N LEU A 132 -22.46 5.08 16.81
CA LEU A 132 -22.93 5.90 17.93
C LEU A 132 -23.71 7.13 17.46
N ASN A 133 -23.24 7.81 16.42
CA ASN A 133 -23.93 8.98 15.88
C ASN A 133 -25.30 8.60 15.29
N HIS A 134 -25.38 7.49 14.57
CA HIS A 134 -26.65 6.99 14.04
C HIS A 134 -27.64 6.59 15.14
N ALA A 135 -27.16 6.04 16.26
CA ALA A 135 -28.00 5.75 17.42
C ALA A 135 -28.57 7.02 18.07
N GLN A 136 -27.80 8.12 18.09
CA GLN A 136 -28.25 9.42 18.64
C GLN A 136 -29.25 10.14 17.73
N GLU A 137 -29.15 9.99 16.40
CA GLU A 137 -30.10 10.58 15.44
C GLU A 137 -31.49 9.91 15.47
N GLN A 138 -31.61 8.72 16.06
CA GLN A 138 -32.84 7.93 16.15
C GLN A 138 -33.59 8.06 17.48
N THR A 139 -33.05 8.79 18.45
CA THR A 139 -33.64 9.08 19.77
C THR A 139 -34.05 10.54 19.89
#